data_AF-A0A430FM24-F1
#
_entry.id   AF-A0A430FM24-F1
#
_cell.length_a   1.000
_cell.length_b   1.000
_cell.length_c   1.000
_cell.angle_alpha   90.00
_cell.angle_beta   90.00
_cell.angle_gamma   90.00
#
_symmetry.space_group_name_H-M   'P 1'
#
loop_
_entity.id
_entity.type
_entity.pdbx_description
1 polymer ?
#
loop_
_entity_poly.entity_id
_entity_poly.type
_entity_poly.pdbx_seq_one_letter_code
_entity_poly.pdbx_strand_id
1 'polypeptide(L)'
;MVDSTRFYTNLRTLKDGWAPLCLIAARKASVVHSTGGHGARSSAPLPLNVGAWQLQQDIEKLVNMMVTAAGLHAHHAMIVPDLIKGLLANPGRLESRTDWPMISALVDKAVLRLARTLDPPPDTKMIGWCPQCGCELRCTPLEIAGGYTACERCGKESKIKEVPRASMARLAVGGVRGTAAEIVRWLNPWGIEVKRNTITQWGKRGRLQPVGAAPDSGAPIYLVWDIWQELNRKKE
;
A
#
# COMPACT_ATOMS: atom_id res chain seq x y z
N MET A 1 8.70 -21.95 17.05
CA MET A 1 7.44 -22.70 16.95
C MET A 1 6.37 -21.72 16.53
N VAL A 2 5.58 -22.02 15.50
CA VAL A 2 4.50 -21.12 15.06
C VAL A 2 3.35 -21.24 16.05
N ASP A 3 2.87 -20.12 16.57
CA ASP A 3 1.75 -20.10 17.52
C ASP A 3 0.41 -20.13 16.77
N SER A 4 -0.22 -21.31 16.74
CA SER A 4 -1.52 -21.51 16.09
C SER A 4 -2.61 -20.62 16.69
N THR A 5 -2.59 -20.37 18.00
CA THR A 5 -3.56 -19.48 18.67
C THR A 5 -3.45 -18.06 18.16
N ARG A 6 -2.22 -17.55 18.02
CA ARG A 6 -1.94 -16.24 17.45
C ARG A 6 -2.40 -16.15 15.99
N PHE A 7 -2.16 -17.19 15.19
CA PHE A 7 -2.58 -17.22 13.79
C PHE A 7 -4.10 -17.07 13.64
N TYR A 8 -4.88 -17.88 14.36
CA TYR A 8 -6.34 -17.80 14.28
C TYR A 8 -6.89 -16.49 14.86
N THR A 9 -6.25 -15.93 15.88
CA THR A 9 -6.55 -14.59 16.38
C THR A 9 -6.34 -13.55 15.29
N ASN A 10 -5.21 -13.61 14.57
CA ASN A 10 -4.89 -12.72 13.47
C ASN A 10 -5.86 -12.86 12.28
N LEU A 11 -6.32 -14.07 11.97
CA LEU A 11 -7.39 -14.26 10.98
C LEU A 11 -8.69 -13.58 11.39
N ARG A 12 -9.09 -13.65 12.68
CA ARG A 12 -10.26 -12.93 13.19
C ARG A 12 -10.07 -11.41 13.05
N THR A 13 -8.89 -10.89 13.39
CA THR A 13 -8.56 -9.47 13.21
C THR A 13 -8.64 -9.03 11.74
N LEU A 14 -8.13 -9.83 10.80
CA LEU A 14 -8.25 -9.53 9.36
C LEU A 14 -9.72 -9.50 8.91
N LYS A 15 -10.52 -10.47 9.35
CA LYS A 15 -11.95 -10.54 9.04
C LYS A 15 -12.69 -9.31 9.55
N ASP A 16 -12.46 -8.93 10.80
CA ASP A 16 -13.20 -7.84 11.45
C ASP A 16 -12.77 -6.47 10.94
N GLY A 17 -11.48 -6.27 10.62
CA GLY A 17 -10.98 -5.02 10.03
C GLY A 17 -11.18 -4.89 8.52
N TRP A 18 -11.68 -5.92 7.82
CA TRP A 18 -11.88 -5.89 6.36
C TRP A 18 -12.87 -4.81 5.90
N ALA A 19 -14.03 -4.71 6.55
CA ALA A 19 -15.05 -3.73 6.16
C ALA A 19 -14.55 -2.27 6.37
N PRO A 20 -13.96 -1.90 7.52
CA PRO A 20 -13.29 -0.61 7.70
C PRO A 20 -12.20 -0.34 6.66
N LEU A 21 -11.37 -1.33 6.33
CA LEU A 21 -10.32 -1.20 5.32
C LEU A 21 -10.90 -0.88 3.94
N CYS A 22 -11.95 -1.58 3.51
CA CYS A 22 -12.64 -1.32 2.26
C CYS A 22 -13.25 0.09 2.20
N LEU A 23 -13.80 0.57 3.33
CA LEU A 23 -14.31 1.94 3.44
C LEU A 23 -13.19 2.98 3.31
N ILE A 24 -12.03 2.75 3.93
CA ILE A 24 -10.86 3.65 3.83
C ILE A 24 -10.27 3.60 2.42
N ALA A 25 -10.13 2.42 1.82
CA ALA A 25 -9.65 2.24 0.45
C ALA A 25 -10.53 3.00 -0.55
N ALA A 26 -11.86 2.92 -0.39
CA ALA A 26 -12.84 3.65 -1.17
C ALA A 26 -13.07 5.12 -0.74
N ARG A 27 -12.32 5.61 0.26
CA ARG A 27 -12.48 6.92 0.91
C ARG A 27 -13.91 7.24 1.39
N LYS A 28 -14.72 6.21 1.66
CA LYS A 28 -16.02 6.32 2.34
C LYS A 28 -15.87 6.51 3.86
N ALA A 29 -14.66 6.32 4.39
CA ALA A 29 -14.26 6.68 5.73
C ALA A 29 -12.86 7.30 5.71
N SER A 30 -12.60 8.27 6.58
CA SER A 30 -11.26 8.79 6.86
C SER A 30 -10.95 8.60 8.34
N VAL A 31 -9.75 8.12 8.66
CA VAL A 31 -9.25 8.15 10.04
C VAL A 31 -8.89 9.59 10.35
N VAL A 32 -9.75 10.30 11.09
CA VAL A 32 -9.53 11.70 11.47
C VAL A 32 -8.79 11.72 12.80
N HIS A 33 -7.58 12.27 12.82
CA HIS A 33 -7.05 12.88 14.03
C HIS A 33 -7.30 14.37 13.99
N SER A 34 -7.90 14.88 15.07
CA SER A 34 -7.98 16.30 15.35
C SER A 34 -6.56 16.79 15.67
N THR A 35 -5.84 17.25 14.64
CA THR A 35 -4.75 18.20 14.83
C THR A 35 -5.34 19.59 14.72
N GLY A 36 -5.63 20.20 15.87
CA GLY A 36 -5.98 21.61 15.96
C GLY A 36 -4.86 22.44 15.34
N GLY A 37 -5.21 23.27 14.36
CA GLY A 37 -4.28 24.11 13.63
C GLY A 37 -4.92 24.65 12.37
N HIS A 38 -5.51 25.83 12.46
CA HIS A 38 -6.12 26.54 11.34
C HIS A 38 -5.13 26.72 10.18
N GLY A 39 -5.55 26.30 8.98
CA GLY A 39 -4.93 26.71 7.71
C GLY A 39 -4.51 25.56 6.80
N ALA A 40 -5.47 24.88 6.16
CA ALA A 40 -5.15 23.99 5.03
C ALA A 40 -6.08 24.30 3.85
N ARG A 41 -5.48 24.84 2.78
CA ARG A 41 -6.11 25.05 1.48
C ARG A 41 -6.80 23.77 1.01
N SER A 42 -8.04 23.94 0.58
CA SER A 42 -8.87 22.96 -0.09
C SER A 42 -8.23 22.46 -1.39
N SER A 43 -7.50 21.36 -1.33
CA SER A 43 -7.16 20.55 -2.50
C SER A 43 -8.17 19.41 -2.63
N ALA A 44 -8.91 19.39 -3.75
CA ALA A 44 -9.95 18.41 -4.02
C ALA A 44 -9.48 16.95 -3.77
N PRO A 45 -10.21 16.14 -2.99
CA PRO A 45 -9.75 14.85 -2.51
C PRO A 45 -9.67 13.80 -3.62
N LEU A 46 -8.57 13.05 -3.64
CA LEU A 46 -8.36 11.81 -4.40
C LEU A 46 -9.54 10.83 -4.19
N PRO A 47 -9.98 10.08 -5.23
CA PRO A 47 -11.09 9.13 -5.10
C PRO A 47 -10.75 7.84 -4.31
N LEU A 48 -9.48 7.51 -4.08
CA LEU A 48 -9.05 6.27 -3.42
C LEU A 48 -7.83 6.50 -2.51
N ASN A 49 -7.74 5.76 -1.39
CA ASN A 49 -6.53 5.67 -0.57
C ASN A 49 -5.65 4.51 -1.09
N VAL A 50 -4.64 4.83 -1.91
CA VAL A 50 -3.81 3.84 -2.63
C VAL A 50 -3.11 2.85 -1.68
N GLY A 51 -2.68 3.28 -0.50
CA GLY A 51 -2.06 2.40 0.49
C GLY A 51 -3.05 1.37 1.05
N ALA A 52 -4.24 1.84 1.41
CA ALA A 52 -5.33 0.97 1.87
C ALA A 52 -5.85 0.05 0.75
N TRP A 53 -5.94 0.55 -0.49
CA TRP A 53 -6.31 -0.26 -1.65
C TRP A 53 -5.29 -1.35 -1.95
N GLN A 54 -3.98 -1.05 -1.91
CA GLN A 54 -2.95 -2.07 -2.08
C GLN A 54 -3.01 -3.12 -0.96
N LEU A 55 -3.25 -2.69 0.28
CA LEU A 55 -3.44 -3.62 1.40
C LEU A 55 -4.68 -4.52 1.19
N GLN A 56 -5.77 -3.96 0.67
CA GLN A 56 -6.97 -4.73 0.32
C GLN A 56 -6.64 -5.83 -0.70
N GLN A 57 -5.94 -5.49 -1.79
CA GLN A 57 -5.53 -6.45 -2.82
C GLN A 57 -4.56 -7.52 -2.28
N ASP A 58 -3.61 -7.11 -1.42
CA ASP A 58 -2.65 -8.04 -0.82
C ASP A 58 -3.33 -9.05 0.11
N ILE A 59 -4.29 -8.61 0.92
CA ILE A 59 -5.08 -9.49 1.82
C ILE A 59 -5.95 -10.43 1.00
N GLU A 60 -6.62 -9.94 -0.05
CA GLU A 60 -7.46 -10.77 -0.93
C GLU A 60 -6.64 -11.88 -1.58
N LYS A 61 -5.48 -11.54 -2.14
CA LYS A 61 -4.57 -12.53 -2.71
C LYS A 61 -4.09 -13.55 -1.67
N LEU A 62 -3.68 -13.09 -0.49
CA LEU A 62 -3.22 -13.96 0.59
C LEU A 62 -4.30 -14.94 1.03
N VAL A 63 -5.54 -14.48 1.23
CA VAL A 63 -6.66 -15.31 1.67
C VAL A 63 -7.04 -16.33 0.61
N ASN A 64 -7.08 -15.95 -0.67
CA ASN A 64 -7.32 -16.90 -1.76
C ASN A 64 -6.24 -17.99 -1.81
N MET A 65 -4.96 -17.61 -1.69
CA MET A 65 -3.87 -18.58 -1.62
C MET A 65 -4.01 -19.54 -0.42
N MET A 66 -4.43 -19.04 0.75
CA MET A 66 -4.65 -19.87 1.93
C MET A 66 -5.83 -20.84 1.74
N VAL A 67 -6.94 -20.41 1.14
CA VAL A 67 -8.09 -21.27 0.83
C VAL A 67 -7.67 -22.41 -0.08
N THR A 68 -6.94 -22.11 -1.16
CA THR A 68 -6.38 -23.13 -2.06
C THR A 68 -5.40 -24.05 -1.32
N ALA A 69 -4.50 -23.50 -0.51
CA ALA A 69 -3.52 -24.26 0.25
C ALA A 69 -4.17 -25.21 1.28
N ALA A 70 -5.29 -24.81 1.88
CA ALA A 70 -6.09 -25.64 2.79
C ALA A 70 -6.94 -26.71 2.05
N GLY A 71 -6.91 -26.75 0.72
CA GLY A 71 -7.73 -27.64 -0.10
C GLY A 71 -9.22 -27.32 -0.03
N LEU A 72 -9.57 -26.07 0.27
CA LEU A 72 -10.94 -25.59 0.32
C LEU A 72 -11.33 -25.00 -1.05
N HIS A 73 -12.62 -25.06 -1.37
CA HIS A 73 -13.16 -24.55 -2.61
C HIS A 73 -13.90 -23.24 -2.33
N ALA A 74 -13.41 -22.14 -2.92
CA ALA A 74 -14.09 -20.85 -2.86
C ALA A 74 -15.21 -20.80 -3.91
N HIS A 75 -16.40 -20.35 -3.51
CA HIS A 75 -17.42 -19.94 -4.46
C HIS A 75 -17.14 -18.52 -4.97
N HIS A 76 -17.42 -18.23 -6.24
CA HIS A 76 -17.10 -16.93 -6.87
C HIS A 76 -17.76 -15.72 -6.21
N ALA A 77 -18.89 -15.93 -5.50
CA ALA A 77 -19.59 -14.87 -4.76
C ALA A 77 -19.03 -14.63 -3.34
N MET A 78 -18.08 -15.44 -2.87
CA MET A 78 -17.51 -15.29 -1.53
C MET A 78 -16.54 -14.13 -1.48
N ILE A 79 -16.75 -13.24 -0.51
CA ILE A 79 -15.81 -12.16 -0.20
C ILE A 79 -14.80 -12.60 0.86
N VAL A 80 -13.72 -11.84 1.04
CA VAL A 80 -12.62 -12.15 1.97
C VAL A 80 -13.10 -12.57 3.38
N PRO A 81 -14.06 -11.90 4.04
CA PRO A 81 -14.59 -12.36 5.32
C PRO A 81 -15.18 -13.78 5.31
N ASP A 82 -15.84 -14.17 4.23
CA ASP A 82 -16.45 -15.51 4.10
C ASP A 82 -15.40 -16.58 3.87
N LEU A 83 -14.38 -16.27 3.07
CA LEU A 83 -13.21 -17.12 2.89
C LEU A 83 -12.45 -17.33 4.21
N ILE A 84 -12.28 -16.27 5.00
CA ILE A 84 -11.66 -16.37 6.34
C ILE A 84 -12.54 -17.20 7.29
N LYS A 85 -13.88 -17.07 7.26
CA LYS A 85 -14.77 -17.95 8.04
C LYS A 85 -14.56 -19.43 7.67
N GLY A 86 -14.43 -19.74 6.39
CA GLY A 86 -14.13 -21.09 5.92
C GLY A 86 -12.81 -21.64 6.47
N LEU A 87 -11.76 -20.81 6.49
CA LEU A 87 -10.47 -21.15 7.09
C LEU A 87 -10.57 -21.36 8.61
N LEU A 88 -11.31 -20.49 9.32
CA LEU A 88 -11.54 -20.61 10.77
C LEU A 88 -12.34 -21.86 11.15
N ALA A 89 -13.26 -22.30 10.29
CA ALA A 89 -14.06 -23.51 10.49
C ALA A 89 -13.28 -24.82 10.26
N ASN A 90 -12.10 -24.74 9.63
CA ASN A 90 -11.25 -25.90 9.31
C ASN A 90 -9.86 -25.76 9.93
N PRO A 91 -9.76 -25.65 11.28
CA PRO A 91 -8.45 -25.53 11.93
C PRO A 91 -7.59 -26.78 11.67
N GLY A 92 -6.28 -26.60 11.59
CA GLY A 92 -5.30 -27.67 11.40
C GLY A 92 -4.94 -27.98 9.93
N ARG A 93 -5.76 -27.60 8.95
CA ARG A 93 -5.47 -27.87 7.52
C ARG A 93 -4.26 -27.12 6.97
N LEU A 94 -4.01 -25.92 7.47
CA LEU A 94 -2.81 -25.15 7.12
C LEU A 94 -1.62 -25.53 7.99
N GLU A 95 -1.86 -25.94 9.24
CA GLU A 95 -0.81 -26.30 10.21
C GLU A 95 -0.06 -27.58 9.83
N SER A 96 -0.73 -28.51 9.15
CA SER A 96 -0.12 -29.75 8.66
C SER A 96 0.79 -29.55 7.45
N ARG A 97 0.86 -28.33 6.88
CA ARG A 97 1.67 -28.04 5.70
C ARG A 97 3.10 -27.66 6.06
N THR A 98 4.03 -27.99 5.17
CA THR A 98 5.45 -27.64 5.31
C THR A 98 5.70 -26.12 5.25
N ASP A 99 4.89 -25.37 4.50
CA ASP A 99 4.99 -23.92 4.34
C ASP A 99 4.22 -23.13 5.41
N TRP A 100 3.67 -23.81 6.42
CA TRP A 100 2.93 -23.21 7.53
C TRP A 100 3.62 -21.99 8.18
N PRO A 101 4.92 -22.01 8.50
CA PRO A 101 5.59 -20.86 9.09
C PRO A 101 5.57 -19.61 8.20
N MET A 102 5.67 -19.81 6.88
CA MET A 102 5.63 -18.71 5.92
C MET A 102 4.23 -18.12 5.82
N ILE A 103 3.19 -18.97 5.78
CA ILE A 103 1.79 -18.54 5.76
C ILE A 103 1.47 -17.73 7.01
N SER A 104 1.87 -18.21 8.20
CA SER A 104 1.67 -17.48 9.45
C SER A 104 2.37 -16.11 9.45
N ALA A 105 3.62 -16.03 8.98
CA ALA A 105 4.35 -14.77 8.92
C ALA A 105 3.73 -13.75 7.93
N LEU A 106 3.07 -14.23 6.88
CA LEU A 106 2.33 -13.39 5.94
C LEU A 106 1.04 -12.84 6.56
N VAL A 107 0.31 -13.67 7.31
CA VAL A 107 -0.89 -13.24 8.05
C VAL A 107 -0.53 -12.22 9.13
N ASP A 108 0.55 -12.44 9.88
CA ASP A 108 1.06 -11.48 10.86
C ASP A 108 1.38 -10.13 10.21
N LYS A 109 2.01 -10.14 9.03
CA LYS A 109 2.31 -8.93 8.27
C LYS A 109 1.04 -8.19 7.85
N ALA A 110 0.03 -8.92 7.40
CA ALA A 110 -1.23 -8.35 6.96
C ALA A 110 -1.95 -7.67 8.12
N VAL A 111 -2.01 -8.30 9.30
CA VAL A 111 -2.62 -7.73 10.51
C VAL A 111 -1.90 -6.48 10.97
N LEU A 112 -0.56 -6.49 11.00
CA LEU A 112 0.23 -5.31 11.36
C LEU A 112 -0.06 -4.11 10.44
N ARG A 113 -0.15 -4.36 9.13
CA ARG A 113 -0.48 -3.31 8.15
C ARG A 113 -1.92 -2.83 8.31
N LEU A 114 -2.85 -3.74 8.59
CA LEU A 114 -4.24 -3.42 8.86
C LEU A 114 -4.36 -2.53 10.10
N ALA A 115 -3.73 -2.93 11.22
CA ALA A 115 -3.70 -2.14 12.45
C ALA A 115 -3.21 -0.72 12.19
N ARG A 116 -2.06 -0.53 11.52
CA ARG A 116 -1.55 0.81 11.19
C ARG A 116 -2.41 1.61 10.22
N THR A 117 -3.19 0.92 9.37
CA THR A 117 -4.09 1.59 8.43
C THR A 117 -5.35 2.08 9.13
N LEU A 118 -5.85 1.31 10.10
CA LEU A 118 -7.05 1.63 10.88
C LEU A 118 -6.76 2.59 12.04
N ASP A 119 -5.60 2.41 12.67
CA ASP A 119 -5.10 3.14 13.84
C ASP A 119 -3.62 3.51 13.62
N PRO A 120 -3.34 4.54 12.82
CA PRO A 120 -1.98 5.00 12.59
C PRO A 120 -1.38 5.56 13.89
N PRO A 121 -0.12 5.24 14.24
CA PRO A 121 0.51 5.80 15.43
C PRO A 121 0.48 7.33 15.40
N PRO A 122 0.07 8.01 16.49
CA PRO A 122 0.01 9.46 16.54
C PRO A 122 1.41 10.05 16.27
N ASP A 123 1.43 11.22 15.63
CA ASP A 123 2.65 11.97 15.31
C ASP A 123 3.66 11.29 14.36
N THR A 124 3.23 10.32 13.55
CA THR A 124 4.10 9.70 12.52
C THR A 124 3.69 10.05 11.09
N LYS A 125 4.66 10.42 10.26
CA LYS A 125 4.51 10.70 8.83
C LYS A 125 5.02 9.51 8.00
N MET A 126 4.20 9.04 7.07
CA MET A 126 4.61 8.02 6.09
C MET A 126 5.71 8.57 5.15
N ILE A 127 6.84 7.86 5.02
CA ILE A 127 7.98 8.24 4.17
C ILE A 127 8.21 7.31 2.98
N GLY A 128 7.60 6.12 2.95
CA GLY A 128 7.70 5.14 1.87
C GLY A 128 7.73 3.70 2.37
N TRP A 129 8.24 2.76 1.57
CA TRP A 129 8.33 1.35 1.96
C TRP A 129 9.76 0.91 2.22
N CYS A 130 9.91 0.05 3.21
CA CYS A 130 11.18 -0.56 3.54
C CYS A 130 11.74 -1.32 2.32
N PRO A 131 12.96 -1.02 1.86
CA PRO A 131 13.55 -1.68 0.69
C PRO A 131 13.69 -3.20 0.89
N GLN A 132 13.91 -3.63 2.13
CA GLN A 132 14.08 -5.05 2.44
C GLN A 132 12.74 -5.80 2.47
N CYS A 133 11.82 -5.41 3.36
CA CYS A 133 10.61 -6.22 3.60
C CYS A 133 9.31 -5.64 3.02
N GLY A 134 9.36 -4.43 2.43
CA GLY A 134 8.19 -3.75 1.84
C GLY A 134 7.15 -3.30 2.87
N CYS A 135 7.51 -3.26 4.16
CA CYS A 135 6.65 -2.70 5.19
C CYS A 135 6.59 -1.17 5.05
N GLU A 136 5.45 -0.59 5.40
CA GLU A 136 5.29 0.85 5.51
C GLU A 136 6.31 1.43 6.50
N LEU A 137 7.10 2.41 6.06
CA LEU A 137 8.00 3.18 6.91
C LEU A 137 7.33 4.50 7.26
N ARG A 138 7.12 4.71 8.55
CA ARG A 138 6.65 5.97 9.11
C ARG A 138 7.72 6.52 10.02
N CYS A 139 7.81 7.84 10.08
CA CYS A 139 8.79 8.54 10.89
C CYS A 139 8.10 9.59 11.76
N THR A 140 8.53 9.67 13.01
CA THR A 140 8.28 10.81 13.88
C THR A 140 9.03 12.05 13.39
N PRO A 141 8.65 13.27 13.83
CA PRO A 141 9.40 14.49 13.54
C PRO A 141 10.88 14.40 13.95
N LEU A 142 11.18 13.70 15.05
CA LEU A 142 12.55 13.47 15.53
C LEU A 142 13.36 12.60 14.56
N GLU A 143 12.78 11.51 14.06
CA GLU A 143 13.45 10.66 13.06
C GLU A 143 13.67 11.41 11.74
N ILE A 144 12.70 12.22 11.33
CA ILE A 144 12.84 13.09 10.15
C ILE A 144 14.02 14.05 10.32
N ALA A 145 14.15 14.67 11.50
CA ALA A 145 15.28 15.55 11.81
C ALA A 145 16.61 14.79 11.86
N GLY A 146 16.61 13.54 12.36
CA GLY A 146 17.79 12.67 12.40
C GLY A 146 18.19 12.08 11.04
N GLY A 147 17.29 12.07 10.05
CA GLY A 147 17.58 11.62 8.68
C GLY A 147 17.64 10.10 8.48
N TYR A 148 17.40 9.31 9.53
CA TYR A 148 17.37 7.86 9.51
C TYR A 148 16.10 7.34 10.18
N THR A 149 15.62 6.18 9.74
CA THR A 149 14.57 5.45 10.42
C THR A 149 14.85 3.96 10.33
N ALA A 150 14.45 3.22 11.37
CA ALA A 150 14.52 1.78 11.38
C ALA A 150 13.17 1.20 10.97
N CYS A 151 13.19 0.20 10.09
CA CYS A 151 11.97 -0.54 9.81
C CYS A 151 11.52 -1.28 11.08
N GLU A 152 10.41 -0.88 11.66
CA GLU A 152 9.80 -1.55 12.82
C GLU A 152 9.57 -3.06 12.63
N ARG A 153 9.51 -3.55 11.38
CA ARG A 153 9.30 -4.97 11.08
C ARG A 153 10.58 -5.79 10.97
N CYS A 154 11.60 -5.27 10.29
CA CYS A 154 12.83 -6.04 10.00
C CYS A 154 14.09 -5.41 10.58
N GLY A 155 13.96 -4.35 11.38
CA GLY A 155 15.06 -3.61 12.00
C GLY A 155 15.96 -2.89 11.00
N LYS A 156 15.66 -2.94 9.69
CA LYS A 156 16.55 -2.38 8.67
C LYS A 156 16.54 -0.86 8.76
N GLU A 157 17.66 -0.30 9.19
CA GLU A 157 17.90 1.13 9.11
C GLU A 157 17.99 1.57 7.66
N SER A 158 17.27 2.64 7.36
CA SER A 158 17.21 3.26 6.04
C SER A 158 17.39 4.76 6.20
N LYS A 159 18.24 5.34 5.35
CA LYS A 159 18.32 6.80 5.21
C LYS A 159 16.99 7.29 4.65
N ILE A 160 16.33 8.21 5.35
CA ILE A 160 15.00 8.70 4.98
C ILE A 160 15.01 9.26 3.56
N LYS A 161 16.08 9.95 3.16
CA LYS A 161 16.25 10.48 1.79
C LYS A 161 16.30 9.42 0.68
N GLU A 162 16.67 8.18 1.01
CA GLU A 162 16.82 7.08 0.03
C GLU A 162 15.54 6.23 -0.08
N VAL A 163 14.68 6.26 0.95
CA VAL A 163 13.43 5.47 1.00
C VAL A 163 12.47 5.82 -0.15
N PRO A 164 12.23 7.10 -0.49
CA PRO A 164 11.40 7.44 -1.66
C PRO A 164 11.96 6.87 -2.95
N ARG A 165 13.28 6.92 -3.15
CA ARG A 165 13.93 6.40 -4.37
C ARG A 165 13.79 4.87 -4.47
N ALA A 166 14.00 4.15 -3.37
CA ALA A 166 13.81 2.70 -3.33
C ALA A 166 12.34 2.29 -3.51
N SER A 167 11.42 3.06 -2.94
CA SER A 167 9.97 2.91 -3.10
C SER A 167 9.56 3.08 -4.56
N MET A 168 10.09 4.10 -5.22
CA MET A 168 9.87 4.38 -6.64
C MET A 168 10.47 3.33 -7.57
N ALA A 169 11.67 2.82 -7.26
CA ALA A 169 12.29 1.74 -8.01
C ALA A 169 11.43 0.45 -7.98
N ARG A 170 10.79 0.15 -6.83
CA ARG A 170 9.82 -0.96 -6.75
C ARG A 170 8.58 -0.74 -7.59
N LEU A 171 8.03 0.47 -7.62
CA LEU A 171 6.88 0.82 -8.45
C LEU A 171 7.22 0.74 -9.95
N ALA A 172 8.46 1.07 -10.32
CA ALA A 172 8.97 0.91 -11.67
C ALA A 172 9.01 -0.57 -12.10
N VAL A 173 9.54 -1.44 -11.24
CA VAL A 173 9.54 -2.90 -11.47
C VAL A 173 8.10 -3.44 -11.54
N GLY A 174 7.17 -2.86 -10.78
CA GLY A 174 5.76 -3.23 -10.80
C GLY A 174 4.96 -2.74 -12.03
N GLY A 175 5.58 -1.96 -12.94
CA GLY A 175 4.91 -1.48 -14.15
C GLY A 175 3.73 -0.54 -13.88
N VAL A 176 3.74 0.17 -12.75
CA VAL A 176 2.62 1.04 -12.35
C VAL A 176 2.43 2.14 -13.38
N ARG A 177 1.24 2.16 -13.98
CA ARG A 177 0.86 3.03 -15.08
C ARG A 177 -0.49 3.67 -14.83
N GLY A 178 -0.64 4.90 -15.28
CA GLY A 178 -1.87 5.65 -15.16
C GLY A 178 -1.86 6.89 -16.03
N THR A 179 -2.98 7.59 -16.07
CA THR A 179 -3.05 8.91 -16.69
C THR A 179 -2.22 9.93 -15.92
N ALA A 180 -1.83 11.03 -16.57
CA ALA A 180 -1.12 12.13 -15.91
C ALA A 180 -1.84 12.65 -14.65
N ALA A 181 -3.19 12.60 -14.66
CA ALA A 181 -4.01 12.98 -13.53
C ALA A 181 -3.85 12.04 -12.33
N GLU A 182 -3.88 10.73 -12.59
CA GLU A 182 -3.74 9.68 -11.58
C GLU A 182 -2.33 9.65 -11.01
N ILE A 183 -1.31 9.86 -11.85
CA ILE A 183 0.08 9.81 -11.39
C ILE A 183 0.42 11.00 -10.47
N VAL A 184 0.01 12.22 -10.80
CA VAL A 184 0.15 13.39 -9.90
C VAL A 184 -0.50 13.12 -8.55
N ARG A 185 -1.69 12.52 -8.62
CA ARG A 185 -2.51 12.13 -7.50
C ARG A 185 -1.78 11.11 -6.60
N TRP A 186 -1.05 10.17 -7.18
CA TRP A 186 -0.25 9.19 -6.46
C TRP A 186 1.04 9.78 -5.87
N LEU A 187 1.67 10.73 -6.56
CA LEU A 187 2.97 11.30 -6.17
C LEU A 187 2.87 12.40 -5.10
N ASN A 188 1.80 13.19 -5.08
CA ASN A 188 1.63 14.30 -4.13
C ASN A 188 1.68 13.88 -2.65
N PRO A 189 1.01 12.79 -2.20
CA PRO A 189 1.13 12.32 -0.82
C PRO A 189 2.55 11.93 -0.40
N TRP A 190 3.43 11.63 -1.36
CA TRP A 190 4.83 11.29 -1.13
C TRP A 190 5.75 12.52 -1.13
N GLY A 191 5.19 13.74 -1.18
CA GLY A 191 5.94 14.99 -1.24
C GLY A 191 6.64 15.23 -2.58
N ILE A 192 6.28 14.46 -3.61
CA ILE A 192 6.81 14.62 -4.98
C ILE A 192 5.84 15.53 -5.72
N GLU A 193 6.13 16.82 -5.71
CA GLU A 193 5.28 17.83 -6.34
C GLU A 193 5.48 17.85 -7.85
N VAL A 194 4.46 17.40 -8.59
CA VAL A 194 4.39 17.52 -10.05
C VAL A 194 2.99 17.94 -10.46
N LYS A 195 2.88 18.91 -11.38
CA LYS A 195 1.57 19.35 -11.89
C LYS A 195 1.15 18.46 -13.07
N ARG A 196 -0.15 18.15 -13.18
CA ARG A 196 -0.71 17.42 -14.34
C ARG A 196 -0.31 18.05 -15.66
N ASN A 197 -0.45 19.37 -15.77
CA ASN A 197 -0.10 20.09 -17.00
C ASN A 197 1.39 19.90 -17.35
N THR A 198 2.28 19.81 -16.36
CA THR A 198 3.70 19.55 -16.59
C THR A 198 3.93 18.20 -17.26
N ILE A 199 3.28 17.14 -16.78
CA ILE A 199 3.35 15.80 -17.38
C ILE A 199 2.75 15.80 -18.79
N THR A 200 1.60 16.44 -18.99
CA THR A 200 0.98 16.57 -20.32
C THR A 200 1.89 17.31 -21.30
N GLN A 201 2.56 18.38 -20.86
CA GLN A 201 3.53 19.11 -21.66
C GLN A 201 4.77 18.28 -21.97
N TRP A 202 5.23 17.44 -21.03
CA TRP A 202 6.32 16.51 -21.30
C TRP A 202 5.94 15.45 -22.35
N GLY A 203 4.73 14.92 -22.30
CA GLY A 203 4.19 14.05 -23.34
C GLY A 203 4.13 14.74 -24.70
N LYS A 204 3.55 15.96 -24.77
CA LYS A 204 3.49 16.75 -26.02
C LYS A 204 4.86 17.08 -26.61
N ARG A 205 5.87 17.26 -25.76
CA ARG A 205 7.26 17.55 -26.15
C ARG A 205 8.08 16.28 -26.42
N GLY A 206 7.46 15.10 -26.41
CA GLY A 206 8.13 13.81 -26.66
C GLY A 206 9.10 13.38 -25.56
N ARG A 207 9.06 14.02 -24.38
CA ARG A 207 9.93 13.70 -23.22
C ARG A 207 9.40 12.53 -22.41
N LEU A 208 8.09 12.27 -22.49
CA LEU A 208 7.44 11.08 -21.96
C LEU A 208 6.74 10.37 -23.11
N GLN A 209 6.92 9.05 -23.20
CA GLN A 209 6.22 8.23 -24.18
C GLN A 209 5.00 7.58 -23.50
N PRO A 210 3.78 7.75 -24.05
CA PRO A 210 2.62 7.05 -23.52
C PRO A 210 2.72 5.55 -23.83
N VAL A 211 2.40 4.72 -22.85
CA VAL A 211 2.35 3.25 -22.98
C VAL A 211 0.98 2.73 -23.42
N GLY A 212 0.02 3.63 -23.60
CA GLY A 212 -1.34 3.34 -24.04
C GLY A 212 -2.28 4.52 -23.82
N ALA A 213 -3.57 4.27 -24.00
CA ALA A 213 -4.64 5.23 -23.75
C ALA A 213 -5.68 4.62 -22.80
N ALA A 214 -6.28 5.47 -21.95
CA ALA A 214 -7.34 5.05 -21.04
C ALA A 214 -8.60 4.65 -21.84
N PRO A 215 -9.23 3.49 -21.54
CA PRO A 215 -10.35 2.97 -22.32
C PRO A 215 -11.53 3.94 -22.45
N ASP A 216 -11.83 4.67 -21.37
CA ASP A 216 -13.05 5.49 -21.28
C ASP A 216 -12.86 6.93 -21.77
N SER A 217 -11.63 7.45 -21.73
CA SER A 217 -11.36 8.89 -21.99
C SER A 217 -10.36 9.13 -23.12
N GLY A 218 -9.71 8.09 -23.63
CA GLY A 218 -8.61 8.21 -24.59
C GLY A 218 -7.38 8.94 -24.02
N ALA A 219 -7.35 9.23 -22.71
CA ALA A 219 -6.26 9.97 -22.09
C ALA A 219 -4.97 9.13 -22.12
N PRO A 220 -3.80 9.75 -22.44
CA PRO A 220 -2.54 9.02 -22.50
C PRO A 220 -2.15 8.47 -21.13
N ILE A 221 -1.76 7.20 -21.11
CA ILE A 221 -1.26 6.47 -19.96
C ILE A 221 0.27 6.52 -19.99
N TYR A 222 0.87 6.90 -18.86
CA TYR A 222 2.32 6.96 -18.67
C TYR A 222 2.75 6.01 -17.57
N LEU A 223 4.04 5.67 -17.55
CA LEU A 223 4.64 4.99 -16.41
C LEU A 223 5.00 5.99 -15.32
N VAL A 224 4.75 5.61 -14.07
CA VAL A 224 5.13 6.42 -12.91
C VAL A 224 6.64 6.65 -12.85
N TRP A 225 7.43 5.65 -13.30
CA TRP A 225 8.89 5.73 -13.36
C TRP A 225 9.41 6.80 -14.32
N ASP A 226 8.87 6.88 -15.53
CA ASP A 226 9.34 7.83 -16.55
C ASP A 226 9.10 9.27 -16.10
N ILE A 227 7.96 9.53 -15.46
CA ILE A 227 7.64 10.83 -14.86
C ILE A 227 8.63 11.18 -13.75
N TRP A 228 9.01 10.21 -12.92
CA TRP A 228 9.98 10.42 -11.85
C TRP A 228 11.39 10.69 -12.39
N GLN A 229 11.84 9.96 -13.41
CA GLN A 229 13.12 10.21 -14.09
C GLN A 229 13.15 11.63 -14.66
N GLU A 230 12.10 12.00 -15.37
CA GLU A 230 11.97 13.31 -16.01
C GLU A 230 11.92 14.45 -14.98
N LEU A 231 11.27 14.24 -13.83
CA LEU A 231 11.26 15.20 -12.73
C LEU A 231 12.64 15.41 -12.09
N ASN A 232 13.46 14.35 -11.99
CA ASN A 232 14.79 14.43 -11.41
C ASN A 232 15.88 14.86 -12.39
N ARG A 233 15.60 14.87 -13.70
CA ARG A 233 16.53 15.30 -14.76
C ARG A 233 16.98 16.76 -14.68
N LYS A 234 16.39 17.56 -13.79
CA LYS A 234 16.72 18.99 -13.56
C LYS A 234 17.46 19.27 -12.25
N LYS A 235 17.79 18.24 -11.46
CA LYS A 235 18.48 18.38 -10.17
C LYS A 235 19.98 18.10 -10.24
N GLU A 236 20.52 17.91 -11.44
CA GLU A 236 21.95 17.91 -11.77
C GLU A 236 22.26 19.18 -12.57
#